data_AF-A0A7K5XWQ6-F1
#
_entry.id   AF-A0A7K5XWQ6-F1
#
_cell.length_a   1.000
_cell.length_b   1.000
_cell.length_c   1.000
_cell.angle_alpha   90.00
_cell.angle_beta   90.00
_cell.angle_gamma   90.00
#
_symmetry.space_group_name_H-M   'P 1'
#
loop_
_entity.id
_entity.type
_entity.pdbx_description
1 polymer ?
#
loop_
_entity_poly.entity_id
_entity_poly.type
_entity_poly.pdbx_seq_one_letter_code
_entity_poly.pdbx_strand_id
1 'polypeptide(L)'
;MKEELGRNAPGSTPVKRRSTSQVSQEALGEMGAMPGMITFSQDYVANELTQSFFTITQKIQKKVAGSRNATEPSDMFPVLPGSYLPLNNPALEFIKYVCKVLSLDANITNQVNKLRRDLLRLIEVGEFSEEAQFRDPCRSYVLPEVICRNCNFCRDLDLCKDPALSQDGSVLPSWVCANCQAQYDSHAIETALVEALQKKLMAFVLQDLVCKKCHGVKETHMPVYCSCAGDFALTISSQTFVEHVNVFQNIARHYGMVYLLETIEWLLRTNPQLQQ
;
A
#
# COMPACT_ATOMS: atom_id res chain seq x y z
N MET A 1 -45.90 -41.17 2.25
CA MET A 1 -45.90 -40.16 3.34
C MET A 1 -44.81 -40.39 4.41
N LYS A 2 -44.00 -41.47 4.34
CA LYS A 2 -42.81 -41.64 5.20
C LYS A 2 -41.47 -41.28 4.51
N GLU A 3 -41.44 -41.16 3.18
CA GLU A 3 -40.21 -40.79 2.43
C GLU A 3 -39.99 -39.28 2.26
N GLU A 4 -41.03 -38.46 2.42
CA GLU A 4 -40.93 -36.99 2.26
C GLU A 4 -40.41 -36.27 3.52
N LEU A 5 -40.35 -36.95 4.68
CA LEU A 5 -39.86 -36.38 5.94
C LEU A 5 -38.33 -36.50 6.13
N GLY A 6 -37.63 -37.23 5.25
CA GLY A 6 -36.17 -37.36 5.31
C GLY A 6 -35.39 -36.25 4.60
N ARG A 7 -36.06 -35.37 3.85
CA ARG A 7 -35.40 -34.33 3.03
C ARG A 7 -35.11 -33.02 3.75
N ASN A 8 -35.68 -32.80 4.94
CA ASN A 8 -35.58 -31.53 5.67
C ASN A 8 -34.97 -31.69 7.07
N ALA A 9 -33.86 -32.43 7.20
CA ALA A 9 -33.03 -32.37 8.40
C ALA A 9 -31.98 -31.24 8.25
N PRO A 10 -31.79 -30.36 9.25
CA PRO A 10 -30.74 -29.35 9.20
C PRO A 10 -29.36 -30.04 9.29
N GLY A 11 -28.48 -29.77 8.33
CA GLY A 11 -27.10 -30.29 8.32
C GLY A 11 -26.71 -31.18 7.13
N SER A 12 -27.62 -31.44 6.19
CA SER A 12 -27.37 -32.31 5.03
C SER A 12 -27.23 -31.55 3.70
N THR A 13 -26.52 -30.41 3.69
CA THR A 13 -26.11 -29.79 2.43
C THR A 13 -24.93 -30.59 1.88
N PRO A 14 -24.98 -31.13 0.65
CA PRO A 14 -23.82 -31.78 0.07
C PRO A 14 -22.74 -30.72 -0.11
N VAL A 15 -21.67 -30.79 0.70
CA VAL A 15 -20.45 -30.03 0.43
C VAL A 15 -19.87 -30.60 -0.85
N LYS A 16 -20.14 -29.92 -1.96
CA LYS A 16 -19.41 -30.14 -3.20
C LYS A 16 -17.98 -29.72 -2.90
N ARG A 17 -17.11 -30.67 -2.52
CA ARG A 17 -15.67 -30.45 -2.50
C ARG A 17 -15.35 -29.87 -3.87
N ARG A 18 -14.89 -28.62 -3.88
CA ARG A 18 -14.38 -27.97 -5.08
C ARG A 18 -13.34 -28.94 -5.62
N SER A 19 -13.65 -29.63 -6.73
CA SER A 19 -12.63 -30.42 -7.39
C SER A 19 -11.53 -29.43 -7.68
N THR A 20 -10.36 -29.66 -7.13
CA THR A 20 -9.15 -29.03 -7.63
C THR A 20 -9.14 -29.38 -9.11
N SER A 21 -9.54 -28.43 -9.95
CA SER A 21 -9.12 -28.41 -11.33
C SER A 21 -7.61 -28.28 -11.24
N GLN A 22 -6.95 -29.43 -11.06
CA GLN A 22 -5.64 -29.66 -11.63
C GLN A 22 -5.85 -29.45 -13.13
N VAL A 23 -5.86 -28.18 -13.53
CA VAL A 23 -5.11 -27.78 -14.70
C VAL A 23 -3.77 -28.41 -14.46
N SER A 24 -3.45 -29.44 -15.24
CA SER A 24 -2.10 -29.93 -15.36
C SER A 24 -1.24 -28.68 -15.50
N GLN A 25 -0.54 -28.31 -14.43
CA GLN A 25 0.69 -27.56 -14.57
C GLN A 25 1.62 -28.55 -15.27
N GLU A 26 1.42 -28.71 -16.58
CA GLU A 26 2.57 -28.66 -17.46
C GLU A 26 3.34 -27.45 -16.95
N ALA A 27 4.53 -27.71 -16.43
CA ALA A 27 5.48 -26.67 -16.14
C ALA A 27 5.33 -25.66 -17.27
N LEU A 28 5.00 -24.41 -16.92
CA LEU A 28 5.32 -23.28 -17.78
C LEU A 28 6.80 -23.51 -18.08
N GLY A 29 7.07 -24.16 -19.21
CA GLY A 29 8.40 -24.45 -19.66
C GLY A 29 9.10 -23.12 -19.56
N GLU A 30 10.28 -23.14 -18.95
CA GLU A 30 11.16 -21.99 -18.92
C GLU A 30 11.08 -21.34 -20.29
N MET A 31 10.29 -20.27 -20.39
CA MET A 31 10.41 -19.31 -21.46
C MET A 31 11.61 -18.46 -21.02
N GLY A 32 12.73 -19.15 -20.79
CA GLY A 32 14.02 -18.57 -20.55
C GLY A 32 14.23 -17.68 -21.74
N ALA A 33 14.31 -16.38 -21.48
CA ALA A 33 14.64 -15.42 -22.50
C ALA A 33 15.80 -16.00 -23.31
N MET A 34 15.67 -15.99 -24.64
CA MET A 34 16.71 -16.51 -25.53
C MET A 34 18.07 -15.97 -25.06
N PRO A 35 19.15 -16.77 -25.00
CA PRO A 35 20.42 -16.30 -24.45
C PRO A 35 20.88 -14.96 -25.03
N GLY A 36 20.62 -14.72 -26.32
CA GLY A 36 20.88 -13.44 -26.99
C GLY A 36 20.04 -12.25 -26.49
N MET A 37 18.80 -12.46 -26.04
CA MET A 37 17.99 -11.42 -25.40
C MET A 37 18.51 -11.10 -24.00
N ILE A 38 18.96 -12.09 -23.24
CA ILE A 38 19.53 -11.88 -21.90
C ILE A 38 20.79 -11.04 -22.02
N THR A 39 21.72 -11.41 -22.93
CA THR A 39 22.95 -10.64 -23.16
C THR A 39 22.65 -9.22 -23.65
N PHE A 40 21.71 -9.07 -24.59
CA PHE A 40 21.29 -7.76 -25.06
C PHE A 40 20.77 -6.87 -23.92
N SER A 41 19.85 -7.38 -23.09
CA SER A 41 19.31 -6.63 -21.95
C SER A 41 20.40 -6.26 -20.94
N GLN A 42 21.34 -7.16 -20.67
CA GLN A 42 22.47 -6.89 -19.77
C GLN A 42 23.39 -5.79 -20.33
N ASP A 43 23.75 -5.86 -21.61
CA ASP A 43 24.61 -4.87 -22.27
C ASP A 43 23.92 -3.50 -22.39
N TYR A 44 22.62 -3.49 -22.69
CA TYR A 44 21.84 -2.26 -22.78
C TYR A 44 21.75 -1.54 -21.42
N VAL A 45 21.54 -2.31 -20.33
CA VAL A 45 21.54 -1.75 -18.97
C VAL A 45 22.93 -1.24 -18.58
N ALA A 46 23.97 -2.04 -18.80
CA ALA A 46 25.33 -1.72 -18.39
C ALA A 46 25.93 -0.51 -19.13
N ASN A 47 25.50 -0.25 -20.37
CA ASN A 47 26.06 0.81 -21.21
C ASN A 47 25.09 1.98 -21.37
N GLU A 48 24.06 1.81 -22.18
CA GLU A 48 23.16 2.89 -22.61
C GLU A 48 22.35 3.47 -21.44
N LEU A 49 21.63 2.62 -20.70
CA LEU A 49 20.81 3.07 -19.58
C LEU A 49 21.66 3.64 -18.44
N THR A 50 22.82 3.03 -18.18
CA THR A 50 23.76 3.54 -17.17
C THR A 50 24.15 4.98 -17.48
N GLN A 51 24.65 5.27 -18.69
CA GLN A 51 25.03 6.63 -19.09
C GLN A 51 23.84 7.61 -19.05
N SER A 52 22.67 7.18 -19.50
CA SER A 52 21.44 7.99 -19.46
C SER A 52 21.06 8.35 -18.01
N PHE A 53 21.01 7.38 -17.10
CA PHE A 53 20.65 7.63 -15.71
C PHE A 53 21.69 8.43 -14.95
N PHE A 54 22.98 8.30 -15.25
CA PHE A 54 24.01 9.20 -14.73
C PHE A 54 23.72 10.64 -15.13
N THR A 55 23.46 10.88 -16.41
CA THR A 55 23.17 12.20 -16.94
C THR A 55 21.91 12.80 -16.33
N ILE A 56 20.84 12.01 -16.20
CA ILE A 56 19.58 12.44 -15.60
C ILE A 56 19.78 12.75 -14.10
N THR A 57 20.43 11.86 -13.35
CA THR A 57 20.69 12.04 -11.91
C THR A 57 21.52 13.31 -11.67
N GLN A 58 22.57 13.55 -12.45
CA GLN A 58 23.37 14.78 -12.37
C GLN A 58 22.55 16.04 -12.69
N LYS A 59 21.66 15.97 -13.70
CA LYS A 59 20.77 17.09 -14.03
C LYS A 59 19.80 17.40 -12.89
N ILE A 60 19.22 16.38 -12.27
CA ILE A 60 18.33 16.53 -11.10
C ILE A 60 19.11 17.13 -9.93
N GLN A 61 20.30 16.58 -9.62
CA GLN A 61 21.14 17.09 -8.52
C GLN A 61 21.56 18.55 -8.73
N LYS A 62 21.80 19.00 -9.96
CA LYS A 62 22.21 20.39 -10.26
C LYS A 62 21.05 21.39 -10.33
N LYS A 63 19.88 20.96 -10.83
CA LYS A 63 18.76 21.87 -11.13
C LYS A 63 17.64 21.86 -10.10
N VAL A 64 17.52 20.76 -9.36
CA VAL A 64 16.33 20.42 -8.59
C VAL A 64 16.66 20.18 -7.11
N ALA A 65 17.80 19.56 -6.81
CA ALA A 65 18.27 19.50 -5.43
C ALA A 65 18.74 20.89 -5.01
N GLY A 66 17.89 21.62 -4.26
CA GLY A 66 18.31 22.76 -3.45
C GLY A 66 19.35 22.34 -2.39
N SER A 67 19.69 23.25 -1.47
CA SER A 67 20.70 23.03 -0.41
C SER A 67 20.59 21.62 0.19
N ARG A 68 21.72 20.90 0.24
CA ARG A 68 21.85 19.44 0.53
C ARG A 68 21.24 18.98 1.87
N ASN A 69 20.72 19.91 2.68
CA ASN A 69 20.24 19.72 4.05
C ASN A 69 18.81 20.24 4.28
N ALA A 70 17.92 20.13 3.29
CA ALA A 70 16.50 20.40 3.55
C ALA A 70 15.88 19.22 4.30
N THR A 71 15.61 19.41 5.59
CA THR A 71 14.77 18.51 6.40
C THR A 71 13.30 18.55 6.00
N GLU A 72 12.90 19.59 5.25
CA GLU A 72 11.53 19.78 4.78
C GLU A 72 11.24 18.94 3.53
N PRO A 73 10.01 18.39 3.41
CA PRO A 73 9.55 17.71 2.20
C PRO A 73 9.65 18.62 0.98
N SER A 74 10.11 18.08 -0.14
CA SER A 74 10.19 18.86 -1.38
C SER A 74 8.79 19.09 -1.96
N ASP A 75 8.43 20.36 -2.23
CA ASP A 75 7.19 20.77 -2.91
C ASP A 75 7.02 20.15 -4.31
N MET A 76 8.07 19.51 -4.83
CA MET A 76 8.06 18.89 -6.14
C MET A 76 7.34 17.54 -6.20
N PHE A 77 7.10 16.89 -5.05
CA PHE A 77 6.40 15.61 -5.02
C PHE A 77 4.89 15.82 -4.86
N PRO A 78 4.06 15.17 -5.71
CA PRO A 78 2.63 15.26 -5.56
C PRO A 78 2.17 14.59 -4.24
N VAL A 79 1.28 15.27 -3.53
CA VAL A 79 0.59 14.70 -2.37
C VAL A 79 -0.62 13.93 -2.88
N LEU A 80 -0.43 12.64 -3.11
CA LEU A 80 -1.47 11.70 -3.52
C LEU A 80 -2.13 11.07 -2.28
N PRO A 81 -3.33 10.44 -2.42
CA PRO A 81 -4.03 9.82 -1.28
C PRO A 81 -3.18 8.81 -0.50
N GLY A 82 -2.32 8.06 -1.21
CA GLY A 82 -1.44 7.06 -0.62
C GLY A 82 -0.10 7.58 -0.09
N SER A 83 0.20 8.88 -0.24
CA SER A 83 1.50 9.46 0.14
C SER A 83 1.69 9.45 1.66
N TYR A 84 2.79 8.87 2.13
CA TYR A 84 3.14 8.84 3.56
C TYR A 84 4.64 8.98 3.85
N LEU A 85 5.48 8.90 2.81
CA LEU A 85 6.93 9.06 2.95
C LEU A 85 7.31 10.54 2.81
N PRO A 86 8.17 11.08 3.69
CA PRO A 86 8.76 12.39 3.50
C PRO A 86 9.85 12.30 2.43
N LEU A 87 9.54 12.75 1.20
CA LEU A 87 10.45 12.70 0.07
C LEU A 87 11.20 14.04 -0.05
N ASN A 88 12.48 14.05 0.34
CA ASN A 88 13.27 15.29 0.44
C ASN A 88 14.31 15.41 -0.68
N ASN A 89 14.84 14.30 -1.20
CA ASN A 89 15.90 14.28 -2.20
C ASN A 89 15.41 13.68 -3.54
N PRO A 90 15.07 14.53 -4.53
CA PRO A 90 14.56 14.06 -5.82
C PRO A 90 15.53 13.15 -6.59
N ALA A 91 16.84 13.36 -6.46
CA ALA A 91 17.83 12.51 -7.12
C ALA A 91 17.87 11.11 -6.48
N LEU A 92 17.80 11.04 -5.14
CA LEU A 92 17.75 9.77 -4.41
C LEU A 92 16.49 8.98 -4.75
N GLU A 93 15.32 9.63 -4.75
CA GLU A 93 14.05 8.96 -5.06
C GLU A 93 13.99 8.51 -6.52
N PHE A 94 14.53 9.30 -7.45
CA PHE A 94 14.70 8.87 -8.85
C PHE A 94 15.49 7.57 -8.96
N ILE A 95 16.66 7.48 -8.30
CA ILE A 95 17.49 6.28 -8.30
C ILE A 95 16.72 5.10 -7.69
N LYS A 96 16.09 5.30 -6.54
CA LYS A 96 15.32 4.25 -5.84
C LYS A 96 14.23 3.66 -6.73
N TYR A 97 13.45 4.49 -7.40
CA TYR A 97 12.32 4.05 -8.20
C TYR A 97 12.74 3.37 -9.50
N VAL A 98 13.66 3.98 -10.25
CA VAL A 98 14.15 3.40 -11.51
C VAL A 98 14.87 2.08 -11.27
N CYS A 99 15.77 2.01 -10.28
CA CYS A 99 16.45 0.76 -9.95
C CYS A 99 15.46 -0.29 -9.41
N LYS A 100 14.42 0.09 -8.67
CA LYS A 100 13.41 -0.86 -8.20
C LYS A 100 12.62 -1.46 -9.36
N VAL A 101 12.20 -0.65 -10.33
CA VAL A 101 11.50 -1.14 -11.53
C VAL A 101 12.39 -2.08 -12.34
N LEU A 102 13.66 -1.72 -12.57
CA LEU A 102 14.59 -2.59 -13.29
C LEU A 102 14.91 -3.88 -12.54
N SER A 103 14.91 -3.86 -11.20
CA SER A 103 15.12 -5.06 -10.39
C SER A 103 14.02 -6.11 -10.50
N LEU A 104 12.89 -5.79 -11.16
CA LEU A 104 11.82 -6.76 -11.44
C LEU A 104 12.26 -7.81 -12.47
N ASP A 105 13.24 -7.53 -13.32
CA ASP A 105 13.81 -8.51 -14.24
C ASP A 105 15.04 -9.20 -13.62
N ALA A 106 14.88 -10.50 -13.31
CA ALA A 106 15.93 -11.31 -12.70
C ALA A 106 17.21 -11.40 -13.56
N ASN A 107 17.10 -11.27 -14.88
CA ASN A 107 18.21 -11.44 -15.82
C ASN A 107 19.25 -10.31 -15.75
N ILE A 108 18.86 -9.12 -15.25
CA ILE A 108 19.70 -7.93 -15.21
C ILE A 108 20.09 -7.51 -13.78
N THR A 109 19.76 -8.33 -12.77
CA THR A 109 19.97 -8.03 -11.34
C THR A 109 21.38 -7.51 -11.03
N ASN A 110 22.42 -8.16 -11.55
CA ASN A 110 23.81 -7.75 -11.31
C ASN A 110 24.13 -6.36 -11.89
N GLN A 111 23.62 -6.07 -13.09
CA GLN A 111 23.84 -4.77 -13.73
C GLN A 111 23.07 -3.66 -13.03
N VAL A 112 21.85 -3.95 -12.58
CA VAL A 112 21.04 -3.02 -11.77
C VAL A 112 21.69 -2.75 -10.42
N ASN A 113 22.25 -3.76 -9.76
CA ASN A 113 22.97 -3.59 -8.49
C ASN A 113 24.23 -2.72 -8.67
N LYS A 114 25.01 -2.96 -9.75
CA LYS A 114 26.15 -2.12 -10.08
C LYS A 114 25.73 -0.67 -10.36
N LEU A 115 24.73 -0.48 -11.21
CA LEU A 115 24.16 0.83 -11.53
C LEU A 115 23.69 1.57 -10.28
N ARG A 116 22.93 0.90 -9.40
CA ARG A 116 22.47 1.46 -8.12
C ARG A 116 23.64 1.94 -7.28
N ARG A 117 24.68 1.13 -7.11
CA ARG A 117 25.89 1.52 -6.36
C ARG A 117 26.56 2.76 -6.92
N ASP A 118 26.76 2.77 -8.24
CA ASP A 118 27.50 3.86 -8.87
C ASP A 118 26.67 5.17 -8.88
N LEU A 119 25.34 5.09 -9.01
CA LEU A 119 24.44 6.22 -8.87
C LEU A 119 24.34 6.75 -7.43
N LEU A 120 24.28 5.88 -6.43
CA LEU A 120 24.28 6.30 -5.02
C LEU A 120 25.60 6.97 -4.64
N ARG A 121 26.73 6.46 -5.15
CA ARG A 121 28.05 7.09 -4.99
C ARG A 121 28.09 8.51 -5.58
N LEU A 122 27.44 8.73 -6.73
CA LEU A 122 27.35 10.07 -7.35
C LEU A 122 26.68 11.10 -6.44
N ILE A 123 25.68 10.68 -5.65
CA ILE A 123 24.96 11.56 -4.72
C ILE A 123 25.49 11.50 -3.28
N GLU A 124 26.61 10.81 -3.05
CA GLU A 124 27.26 10.63 -1.74
C GLU A 124 26.38 9.93 -0.69
N VAL A 125 25.44 9.07 -1.12
CA VAL A 125 24.60 8.26 -0.22
C VAL A 125 25.16 6.85 -0.13
N GLY A 126 25.28 6.30 1.08
CA GLY A 126 25.73 4.93 1.29
C GLY A 126 24.73 3.90 0.79
N GLU A 127 25.19 2.85 0.10
CA GLU A 127 24.33 1.78 -0.44
C GLU A 127 23.46 1.09 0.63
N PHE A 128 24.01 0.94 1.83
CA PHE A 128 23.38 0.28 2.98
C PHE A 128 22.75 1.26 3.96
N SER A 129 22.67 2.55 3.62
CA SER A 129 21.95 3.52 4.44
C SER A 129 20.44 3.24 4.43
N GLU A 130 19.76 3.56 5.52
CA GLU A 130 18.30 3.46 5.61
C GLU A 130 17.59 4.32 4.54
N GLU A 131 18.17 5.47 4.20
CA GLU A 131 17.65 6.41 3.21
C GLU A 131 17.66 5.82 1.78
N ALA A 132 18.67 5.00 1.47
CA ALA A 132 18.82 4.33 0.18
C ALA A 132 17.85 3.16 -0.01
N GLN A 133 17.26 2.63 1.06
CA GLN A 133 16.32 1.52 0.95
C GLN A 133 15.04 1.98 0.24
N PHE A 134 14.63 1.23 -0.79
CA PHE A 134 13.36 1.50 -1.46
C PHE A 134 12.21 1.17 -0.50
N ARG A 135 11.31 2.12 -0.32
CA ARG A 135 10.03 1.95 0.36
C ARG A 135 8.94 2.36 -0.64
N ASP A 136 7.88 1.56 -0.76
CA ASP A 136 6.76 1.89 -1.65
C ASP A 136 6.18 3.25 -1.19
N PRO A 137 6.17 4.29 -2.05
CA PRO A 137 5.67 5.61 -1.67
C PRO A 137 4.14 5.68 -1.54
N CYS A 138 3.40 4.69 -2.04
CA CYS A 138 1.95 4.69 -2.07
C CYS A 138 1.35 3.57 -1.21
N ARG A 139 0.77 3.94 -0.07
CA ARG A 139 -0.11 3.04 0.69
C ARG A 139 -1.43 2.87 -0.07
N SER A 140 -1.80 1.62 -0.34
CA SER A 140 -3.11 1.28 -0.90
C SER A 140 -4.17 1.20 0.20
N TYR A 141 -5.37 1.69 -0.10
CA TYR A 141 -6.56 1.38 0.67
C TYR A 141 -7.66 0.89 -0.26
N VAL A 142 -8.05 -0.36 -0.07
CA VAL A 142 -8.99 -1.05 -0.94
C VAL A 142 -10.33 -1.16 -0.22
N LEU A 143 -11.37 -0.57 -0.81
CA LEU A 143 -12.74 -0.83 -0.40
C LEU A 143 -13.20 -2.15 -1.02
N PRO A 144 -13.57 -3.15 -0.21
CA PRO A 144 -14.01 -4.44 -0.72
C PRO A 144 -15.42 -4.32 -1.32
N GLU A 145 -15.68 -5.10 -2.37
CA GLU A 145 -17.03 -5.39 -2.86
C GLU A 145 -17.88 -4.16 -3.22
N VAL A 146 -17.30 -3.16 -3.88
CA VAL A 146 -18.03 -1.98 -4.34
C VAL A 146 -18.91 -2.33 -5.54
N ILE A 147 -20.23 -2.19 -5.37
CA ILE A 147 -21.25 -2.52 -6.38
C ILE A 147 -21.62 -1.27 -7.18
N CYS A 148 -21.50 -1.33 -8.51
CA CYS A 148 -21.98 -0.28 -9.39
C CYS A 148 -23.51 -0.26 -9.46
N ARG A 149 -24.14 0.87 -9.12
CA ARG A 149 -25.61 1.03 -9.18
C ARG A 149 -26.21 0.95 -10.58
N ASN A 150 -25.40 1.14 -11.63
CA ASN A 150 -25.87 1.13 -13.01
C ASN A 150 -25.87 -0.27 -13.64
N CYS A 151 -24.79 -1.05 -13.46
CA CYS A 151 -24.64 -2.37 -14.10
C CYS A 151 -24.47 -3.54 -13.14
N ASN A 152 -24.55 -3.30 -11.81
CA ASN A 152 -24.36 -4.28 -10.75
C ASN A 152 -22.99 -4.99 -10.76
N PHE A 153 -22.02 -4.44 -11.48
CA PHE A 153 -20.66 -4.96 -11.45
C PHE A 153 -20.04 -4.71 -10.07
N CYS A 154 -19.61 -5.79 -9.42
CA CYS A 154 -18.97 -5.77 -8.11
C CYS A 154 -17.47 -5.93 -8.29
N ARG A 155 -16.70 -5.03 -7.66
CA ARG A 155 -15.24 -5.09 -7.64
C ARG A 155 -14.68 -4.44 -6.39
N ASP A 156 -13.48 -4.83 -6.04
CA ASP A 156 -12.68 -4.08 -5.09
C ASP A 156 -12.19 -2.78 -5.74
N LEU A 157 -12.15 -1.70 -4.96
CA LEU A 157 -11.80 -0.36 -5.43
C LEU A 157 -10.65 0.21 -4.61
N ASP A 158 -9.48 0.39 -5.23
CA ASP A 158 -8.30 0.97 -4.57
C ASP A 158 -8.35 2.49 -4.68
N LEU A 159 -8.67 3.18 -3.59
CA LEU A 159 -8.88 4.63 -3.58
C LEU A 159 -7.58 5.42 -3.80
N CYS A 160 -6.42 4.79 -3.61
CA CYS A 160 -5.11 5.42 -3.74
C CYS A 160 -4.47 5.15 -5.10
N LYS A 161 -4.73 3.98 -5.71
CA LYS A 161 -4.09 3.53 -6.94
C LYS A 161 -5.01 3.53 -8.17
N ASP A 162 -6.33 3.41 -8.00
CA ASP A 162 -7.23 3.44 -9.14
C ASP A 162 -7.19 4.82 -9.80
N PRO A 163 -7.10 4.89 -11.14
CA PRO A 163 -7.05 6.15 -11.84
C PRO A 163 -8.36 6.93 -11.63
N ALA A 164 -8.28 7.98 -10.81
CA ALA A 164 -9.38 8.92 -10.67
C ALA A 164 -9.42 9.80 -11.91
N LEU A 165 -10.59 9.92 -12.54
CA LEU A 165 -10.79 10.90 -13.60
C LEU A 165 -10.74 12.29 -12.97
N SER A 166 -9.72 13.06 -13.31
CA SER A 166 -9.65 14.49 -13.05
C SER A 166 -9.66 15.22 -14.39
N GLN A 167 -10.65 16.09 -14.61
CA GLN A 167 -10.63 17.04 -15.71
C GLN A 167 -10.04 18.35 -15.19
N ASP A 168 -8.84 18.67 -15.65
CA ASP A 168 -8.17 19.98 -15.57
C ASP A 168 -8.04 20.63 -14.17
N GLY A 169 -7.93 19.82 -13.10
CA GLY A 169 -7.66 20.32 -11.72
C GLY A 169 -8.76 21.20 -11.11
N SER A 170 -9.82 21.48 -11.86
CA SER A 170 -10.98 22.27 -11.45
C SER A 170 -12.12 21.40 -10.90
N VAL A 171 -12.15 20.12 -11.28
CA VAL A 171 -13.15 19.14 -10.85
C VAL A 171 -12.50 18.13 -9.92
N LEU A 172 -13.19 17.82 -8.80
CA LEU A 172 -12.74 16.80 -7.85
C LEU A 172 -12.55 15.45 -8.56
N PRO A 173 -11.49 14.70 -8.22
CA PRO A 173 -11.24 13.41 -8.85
C PRO A 173 -12.41 12.44 -8.58
N SER A 174 -12.79 11.64 -9.57
CA SER A 174 -13.91 10.70 -9.44
C SER A 174 -13.57 9.28 -9.91
N TRP A 175 -14.23 8.29 -9.32
CA TRP A 175 -14.06 6.89 -9.69
C TRP A 175 -15.16 6.43 -10.65
N VAL A 176 -14.79 5.60 -11.62
CA VAL A 176 -15.70 5.02 -12.59
C VAL A 176 -15.73 3.50 -12.51
N CYS A 177 -16.88 2.94 -12.88
CA CYS A 177 -17.04 1.51 -13.03
C CYS A 177 -16.22 1.01 -14.23
N ALA A 178 -15.37 -0.01 -14.02
CA ALA A 178 -14.58 -0.60 -15.08
C ALA A 178 -15.43 -1.20 -16.23
N ASN A 179 -16.67 -1.61 -15.94
CA ASN A 179 -17.56 -2.25 -16.92
C ASN A 179 -18.38 -1.23 -17.74
N CYS A 180 -19.10 -0.31 -17.08
CA CYS A 180 -20.02 0.62 -17.78
C CYS A 180 -19.56 2.08 -17.81
N GLN A 181 -18.39 2.39 -17.22
CA GLN A 181 -17.84 3.74 -17.10
C GLN A 181 -18.73 4.75 -16.35
N ALA A 182 -19.82 4.28 -15.72
CA ALA A 182 -20.64 5.12 -14.85
C ALA A 182 -19.84 5.51 -13.59
N GLN A 183 -19.99 6.77 -13.18
CA GLN A 183 -19.35 7.30 -11.98
C GLN A 183 -19.93 6.66 -10.71
N TYR A 184 -19.06 6.29 -9.78
CA TYR A 184 -19.48 5.85 -8.45
C TYR A 184 -19.95 7.03 -7.60
N ASP A 185 -20.96 6.78 -6.77
CA ASP A 185 -21.48 7.76 -5.81
C ASP A 185 -20.43 8.05 -4.73
N SER A 186 -19.87 9.26 -4.74
CA SER A 186 -18.83 9.68 -3.81
C SER A 186 -19.32 9.72 -2.36
N HIS A 187 -20.59 10.04 -2.11
CA HIS A 187 -21.17 10.03 -0.77
C HIS A 187 -21.30 8.60 -0.22
N ALA A 188 -21.64 7.64 -1.08
CA ALA A 188 -21.68 6.23 -0.70
C ALA A 188 -20.29 5.71 -0.32
N ILE A 189 -19.26 6.10 -1.08
CA ILE A 189 -17.85 5.78 -0.79
C ILE A 189 -17.42 6.43 0.52
N GLU A 190 -17.74 7.71 0.74
CA GLU A 190 -17.45 8.42 1.98
C GLU A 190 -18.09 7.73 3.20
N THR A 191 -19.36 7.33 3.09
CA THR A 191 -20.06 6.59 4.15
C THR A 191 -19.37 5.25 4.45
N ALA A 192 -19.00 4.51 3.40
CA ALA A 192 -18.28 3.24 3.56
C ALA A 192 -16.90 3.42 4.21
N LEU A 193 -16.22 4.54 3.94
CA LEU A 193 -14.95 4.87 4.60
C LEU A 193 -15.13 5.21 6.08
N VAL A 194 -16.19 5.95 6.43
CA VAL A 194 -16.51 6.23 7.84
C VAL A 194 -16.81 4.93 8.58
N GLU A 195 -17.62 4.04 8.01
CA GLU A 195 -17.88 2.73 8.60
C GLU A 195 -16.60 1.91 8.76
N ALA A 196 -15.71 1.94 7.77
CA ALA A 196 -14.46 1.21 7.83
C ALA A 196 -13.50 1.79 8.88
N LEU A 197 -13.45 3.10 9.03
CA LEU A 197 -12.71 3.78 10.11
C LEU A 197 -13.26 3.37 11.48
N GLN A 198 -14.58 3.37 11.65
CA GLN A 198 -15.24 2.92 12.89
C GLN A 198 -14.94 1.45 13.20
N LYS A 199 -14.99 0.57 12.20
CA LYS A 199 -14.61 -0.85 12.34
C LYS A 199 -13.16 -1.00 12.78
N LYS A 200 -12.23 -0.21 12.22
CA LYS A 200 -10.82 -0.21 12.64
C LYS A 200 -10.63 0.31 14.07
N LEU A 201 -11.36 1.37 14.44
CA LEU A 201 -11.36 1.88 15.80
C LEU A 201 -11.87 0.84 16.79
N MET A 202 -12.98 0.17 16.46
CA MET A 202 -13.53 -0.92 17.27
C MET A 202 -12.50 -2.05 17.45
N ALA A 203 -11.83 -2.47 16.36
CA ALA A 203 -10.77 -3.47 16.43
C ALA A 203 -9.59 -3.03 17.32
N PHE A 204 -9.22 -1.75 17.30
CA PHE A 204 -8.17 -1.20 18.17
C PHE A 204 -8.58 -1.17 19.65
N VAL A 205 -9.84 -0.82 19.95
CA VAL A 205 -10.34 -0.76 21.34
C VAL A 205 -10.54 -2.16 21.93
N LEU A 206 -11.04 -3.10 21.13
CA LEU A 206 -11.32 -4.48 21.55
C LEU A 206 -10.14 -5.43 21.37
N GLN A 207 -8.96 -4.91 21.00
CA GLN A 207 -7.79 -5.73 20.73
C GLN A 207 -7.36 -6.54 21.96
N ASP A 208 -6.80 -7.72 21.71
CA ASP A 208 -6.16 -8.48 22.76
C ASP A 208 -4.86 -7.80 23.22
N LEU A 209 -4.48 -8.12 24.45
CA LEU A 209 -3.16 -7.79 24.97
C LEU A 209 -2.30 -9.05 25.05
N VAL A 210 -1.03 -8.93 24.65
CA VAL A 210 -0.08 -10.05 24.62
C VAL A 210 1.08 -9.78 25.57
N CYS A 211 1.48 -10.79 26.34
CA CYS A 211 2.62 -10.71 27.23
C CYS A 211 3.94 -10.61 26.43
N LYS A 212 4.79 -9.64 26.75
CA LYS A 212 6.09 -9.46 26.08
C LYS A 212 7.09 -10.61 26.32
N LYS A 213 6.93 -11.38 27.42
CA LYS A 213 7.86 -12.45 27.82
C LYS A 213 7.46 -13.82 27.27
N CYS A 214 6.23 -14.24 27.53
CA CYS A 214 5.75 -15.58 27.17
C CYS A 214 4.88 -15.61 25.91
N HIS A 215 4.56 -14.45 25.32
CA HIS A 215 3.65 -14.31 24.18
C HIS A 215 2.24 -14.87 24.38
N GLY A 216 1.84 -15.13 25.64
CA GLY A 216 0.47 -15.51 25.99
C GLY A 216 -0.50 -14.34 25.88
N VAL A 217 -1.71 -14.63 25.42
CA VAL A 217 -2.83 -13.68 25.35
C VAL A 217 -3.41 -13.44 26.75
N LYS A 218 -3.79 -12.21 27.06
CA LYS A 218 -4.40 -11.84 28.34
C LYS A 218 -5.86 -12.34 28.40
N GLU A 219 -6.12 -13.32 29.25
CA GLU A 219 -7.45 -13.96 29.36
C GLU A 219 -8.41 -13.24 30.32
N THR A 220 -7.91 -12.43 31.25
CA THR A 220 -8.71 -11.77 32.29
C THR A 220 -8.46 -10.27 32.32
N HIS A 221 -9.46 -9.47 32.74
CA HIS A 221 -9.38 -8.00 32.60
C HIS A 221 -8.51 -7.31 33.67
N MET A 222 -8.59 -7.76 34.93
CA MET A 222 -8.00 -7.06 36.08
C MET A 222 -6.47 -7.13 36.19
N PRO A 223 -5.77 -8.23 35.86
CA PRO A 223 -4.33 -8.31 36.09
C PRO A 223 -3.54 -7.27 35.30
N VAL A 224 -2.63 -6.56 35.99
CA VAL A 224 -1.72 -5.60 35.35
C VAL A 224 -0.54 -6.34 34.69
N TYR A 225 -0.10 -7.45 35.27
CA TYR A 225 1.01 -8.27 34.79
C TYR A 225 0.57 -9.69 34.46
N CYS A 226 1.31 -10.34 33.58
CA CYS A 226 1.16 -11.76 33.28
C CYS A 226 1.63 -12.63 34.46
N SER A 227 1.18 -13.88 34.52
CA SER A 227 1.64 -14.89 35.50
C SER A 227 3.15 -15.13 35.46
N CYS A 228 3.80 -14.88 34.33
CA CYS A 228 5.26 -14.91 34.19
C CYS A 228 5.98 -13.60 34.62
N ALA A 229 5.27 -12.69 35.30
CA ALA A 229 5.73 -11.36 35.67
C ALA A 229 6.19 -10.52 34.45
N GLY A 230 5.54 -10.70 33.30
CA GLY A 230 5.77 -9.90 32.09
C GLY A 230 4.70 -8.84 31.90
N ASP A 231 5.07 -7.71 31.30
CA ASP A 231 4.12 -6.67 30.89
C ASP A 231 3.30 -7.10 29.69
N PHE A 232 2.06 -6.64 29.66
CA PHE A 232 1.19 -6.77 28.50
C PHE A 232 1.44 -5.63 27.51
N ALA A 233 1.34 -5.94 26.22
CA ALA A 233 1.46 -5.00 25.11
C ALA A 233 0.23 -5.08 24.20
N LEU A 234 -0.04 -3.97 23.50
CA LEU A 234 -1.03 -3.91 22.43
C LEU A 234 -0.64 -4.86 21.30
N THR A 235 -1.61 -5.56 20.73
CA THR A 235 -1.44 -6.35 19.50
C THR A 235 -1.42 -5.46 18.25
N ILE A 236 -2.22 -4.40 18.26
CA ILE A 236 -2.22 -3.31 17.29
C ILE A 236 -1.63 -2.08 17.96
N SER A 237 -0.42 -1.68 17.54
CA SER A 237 0.23 -0.50 18.11
C SER A 237 -0.55 0.79 17.78
N SER A 238 -0.47 1.79 18.66
CA SER A 238 -1.04 3.12 18.42
C SER A 238 -0.47 3.75 17.15
N GLN A 239 0.84 3.57 16.89
CA GLN A 239 1.50 4.06 15.69
C GLN A 239 0.87 3.46 14.41
N THR A 240 0.68 2.14 14.37
CA THR A 240 0.04 1.47 13.23
C THR A 240 -1.40 1.95 13.02
N PHE A 241 -2.14 2.21 14.10
CA PHE A 241 -3.48 2.74 14.01
C PHE A 241 -3.50 4.16 13.40
N VAL A 242 -2.62 5.04 13.88
CA VAL A 242 -2.49 6.42 13.38
C VAL A 242 -2.07 6.44 11.92
N GLU A 243 -1.14 5.56 11.54
CA GLU A 243 -0.74 5.39 10.15
C GLU A 243 -1.93 5.01 9.25
N HIS A 244 -2.84 4.14 9.70
CA HIS A 244 -4.07 3.87 8.97
C HIS A 244 -4.96 5.11 8.89
N VAL A 245 -5.18 5.81 10.00
CA VAL A 245 -5.99 7.04 10.05
C VAL A 245 -5.46 8.11 9.07
N ASN A 246 -4.14 8.26 8.97
CA ASN A 246 -3.52 9.21 8.03
C ASN A 246 -3.85 8.90 6.57
N VAL A 247 -3.96 7.61 6.19
CA VAL A 247 -4.40 7.23 4.84
C VAL A 247 -5.84 7.67 4.59
N PHE A 248 -6.76 7.44 5.53
CA PHE A 248 -8.14 7.95 5.42
C PHE A 248 -8.17 9.47 5.32
N GLN A 249 -7.31 10.17 6.08
CA GLN A 249 -7.23 11.62 6.06
C GLN A 249 -6.76 12.15 4.71
N ASN A 250 -5.76 11.52 4.10
CA ASN A 250 -5.24 11.89 2.79
C ASN A 250 -6.27 11.64 1.68
N ILE A 251 -6.98 10.50 1.73
CA ILE A 251 -8.12 10.23 0.84
C ILE A 251 -9.17 11.32 1.01
N ALA A 252 -9.56 11.64 2.25
CA ALA A 252 -10.59 12.65 2.50
C ALA A 252 -10.24 14.03 1.93
N ARG A 253 -8.99 14.48 2.12
CA ARG A 253 -8.49 15.74 1.58
C ARG A 253 -8.45 15.74 0.05
N HIS A 254 -7.94 14.67 -0.55
CA HIS A 254 -7.75 14.59 -2.00
C HIS A 254 -9.09 14.56 -2.76
N TYR A 255 -10.11 13.90 -2.20
CA TYR A 255 -11.42 13.75 -2.84
C TYR A 255 -12.49 14.71 -2.28
N GLY A 256 -12.14 15.60 -1.35
CA GLY A 256 -13.07 16.59 -0.79
C GLY A 256 -14.18 16.02 0.10
N MET A 257 -13.89 14.96 0.86
CA MET A 257 -14.84 14.29 1.75
C MET A 257 -14.89 14.97 3.13
N VAL A 258 -15.83 15.91 3.30
CA VAL A 258 -15.94 16.75 4.49
C VAL A 258 -16.33 15.94 5.74
N TYR A 259 -17.30 15.04 5.62
CA TYR A 259 -17.83 14.29 6.76
C TYR A 259 -16.79 13.29 7.30
N LEU A 260 -16.06 12.63 6.41
CA LEU A 260 -14.96 11.76 6.81
C LEU A 260 -13.85 12.56 7.50
N LEU A 261 -13.49 13.74 6.98
CA LEU A 261 -12.46 14.58 7.56
C LEU A 261 -12.83 15.07 8.96
N GLU A 262 -14.07 15.54 9.16
CA GLU A 262 -14.59 15.95 10.48
C GLU A 262 -14.55 14.79 11.48
N THR A 263 -14.95 13.59 11.05
CA THR A 263 -14.91 12.39 11.88
C THR A 263 -13.49 12.05 12.34
N ILE A 264 -12.51 12.15 11.44
CA ILE A 264 -11.09 11.92 11.74
C ILE A 264 -10.55 12.99 12.68
N GLU A 265 -10.85 14.26 12.43
CA GLU A 265 -10.41 15.35 13.29
C GLU A 265 -10.96 15.22 14.71
N TRP A 266 -12.24 14.88 14.85
CA TRP A 266 -12.85 14.60 16.15
C TRP A 266 -12.16 13.43 16.86
N LEU A 267 -11.87 12.34 16.15
CA LEU A 267 -11.19 11.17 16.68
C LEU A 267 -9.79 11.53 17.22
N LEU A 268 -9.02 12.30 16.46
CA LEU A 268 -7.66 12.72 16.83
C LEU A 268 -7.67 13.72 17.99
N ARG A 269 -8.58 14.70 18.00
CA ARG A 269 -8.71 15.67 19.10
C ARG A 269 -9.10 15.02 20.43
N THR A 270 -9.97 14.01 20.39
CA THR A 270 -10.45 13.32 21.59
C THR A 270 -9.40 12.37 22.19
N ASN A 271 -8.40 11.95 21.39
CA ASN A 271 -7.40 10.98 21.79
C ASN A 271 -5.98 11.53 21.58
N PRO A 272 -5.53 12.52 22.38
CA PRO A 272 -4.19 13.11 22.24
C PRO A 272 -3.05 12.10 22.45
N GLN A 273 -3.32 11.00 23.15
CA GLN A 273 -2.36 9.90 23.35
C GLN A 273 -2.04 9.14 22.05
N LEU A 274 -2.87 9.26 21.01
CA LEU A 274 -2.58 8.72 19.68
C LEU A 274 -1.61 9.61 18.89
N GLN A 275 -1.36 10.85 19.32
CA GLN A 275 -0.45 11.78 18.64
C GLN A 275 0.97 11.78 19.23
N GLN A 276 1.21 11.01 20.30
CA GLN A 276 2.52 10.83 20.95
C GLN A 276 3.22 9.59 20.41
#